data_AF-A0A7W1LPS9-F1
#
_entry.id   AF-A0A7W1LPS9-F1
#
_cell.length_a   1.000
_cell.length_b   1.000
_cell.length_c   1.000
_cell.angle_alpha   90.00
_cell.angle_beta   90.00
_cell.angle_gamma   90.00
#
_symmetry.space_group_name_H-M   'P 1'
#
loop_
_entity.id
_entity.type
_entity.pdbx_description
1 polymer ?
#
loop_
_entity_poly.entity_id
_entity_poly.type
_entity_poly.pdbx_seq_one_letter_code
_entity_poly.pdbx_strand_id
1 'polypeptide(L)'
;MSDEDVEPGTESQPPTRPLVVAANRLPVMRSGDGWAPSPGGLVRALLPMLRVSGGTWVGWTGDADDAAEPFDVDGVTLHPVPISAREMNSYYEGFSNDTLWPLYHDALRESTYRAADWDTYVTVNQRFADVIADVAPQDAIIWIHDYQLQLVPAMVRTLRPDAVIGFFLHIPFPPMELFTRLPWRNQIIEGLLGCDLIGFQRPMGASNFATAARILVDADVEYGDPGESNDVVILDDHRCEVGDFPISIDVEEFATVAAGRATRRLYSQNRARLGE
;
A
#
# COMPACT_ATOMS: atom_id res chain seq x y z
N MET A 1 12.40 25.31 39.53
CA MET A 1 11.87 23.96 39.21
C MET A 1 11.83 23.92 37.71
N SER A 2 12.56 22.95 37.19
CA SER A 2 13.12 22.82 35.86
C SER A 2 12.07 22.76 34.76
N ASP A 3 12.38 23.45 33.66
CA ASP A 3 11.93 23.09 32.32
C ASP A 3 12.40 21.65 32.07
N GLU A 4 11.47 20.71 31.97
CA GLU A 4 11.77 19.36 31.53
C GLU A 4 11.78 19.31 30.01
N ASP A 5 12.92 18.84 29.52
CA ASP A 5 13.34 18.67 28.14
C ASP A 5 12.30 17.91 27.29
N VAL A 6 11.75 18.60 26.29
CA VAL A 6 11.14 17.94 25.14
C VAL A 6 12.30 17.50 24.24
N GLU A 7 12.60 16.20 24.25
CA GLU A 7 13.58 15.63 23.31
C GLU A 7 13.16 15.93 21.87
N PRO A 8 14.04 16.48 21.02
CA PRO A 8 13.75 16.69 19.61
C PRO A 8 13.58 15.32 18.93
N GLY A 9 12.53 15.21 18.11
CA GLY A 9 12.18 14.00 17.37
C GLY A 9 13.40 13.37 16.71
N THR A 10 13.58 12.08 16.95
CA THR A 10 14.64 11.25 16.38
C THR A 10 14.63 11.39 14.86
N GLU A 11 15.67 12.02 14.31
CA GLU A 11 15.98 11.89 12.87
C GLU A 11 16.08 10.40 12.56
N SER A 12 15.13 9.88 11.78
CA SER A 12 15.14 8.48 11.38
C SER A 12 16.40 8.24 10.54
N GLN A 13 17.32 7.43 11.06
CA GLN A 13 18.48 6.99 10.28
C GLN A 13 17.97 6.31 9.01
N PRO A 14 18.55 6.62 7.83
CA PRO A 14 18.12 5.98 6.59
C PRO A 14 18.24 4.47 6.72
N PRO A 15 17.30 3.70 6.16
CA PRO A 15 17.33 2.25 6.23
C PRO A 15 18.66 1.75 5.68
N THR A 16 19.31 0.84 6.43
CA THR A 16 20.59 0.24 6.05
C THR A 16 20.46 -0.78 4.91
N ARG A 17 19.23 -1.21 4.61
CA ARG A 17 18.88 -2.12 3.52
C ARG A 17 18.24 -1.34 2.36
N PRO A 18 18.50 -1.73 1.10
CA PRO A 18 17.80 -1.15 -0.06
C PRO A 18 16.29 -1.31 0.09
N LEU A 19 15.54 -0.25 -0.23
CA LEU A 19 14.09 -0.22 -0.11
C LEU A 19 13.44 -0.15 -1.49
N VAL A 20 12.55 -1.09 -1.77
CA VAL A 20 11.67 -1.11 -2.94
C VAL A 20 10.23 -0.91 -2.46
N VAL A 21 9.62 0.20 -2.82
CA VAL A 21 8.20 0.45 -2.58
C VAL A 21 7.41 0.04 -3.81
N ALA A 22 6.32 -0.70 -3.62
CA ALA A 22 5.39 -1.06 -4.69
C ALA A 22 3.99 -0.59 -4.33
N ALA A 23 3.38 0.19 -5.22
CA ALA A 23 2.00 0.66 -5.08
C ALA A 23 1.34 0.67 -6.46
N ASN A 24 0.01 0.61 -6.50
CA ASN A 24 -0.71 0.59 -7.78
C ASN A 24 -0.31 1.74 -8.71
N ARG A 25 -0.07 2.96 -8.18
CA ARG A 25 0.38 4.10 -8.98
C ARG A 25 1.80 4.54 -8.61
N LEU A 26 2.52 5.08 -9.59
CA LEU A 26 3.74 5.84 -9.39
C LEU A 26 3.49 7.12 -8.59
N PRO A 27 4.53 7.69 -7.94
CA PRO A 27 4.43 8.96 -7.22
C PRO A 27 4.28 10.16 -8.16
N VAL A 28 4.31 9.93 -9.46
CA VAL A 28 4.07 10.90 -10.53
C VAL A 28 3.06 10.34 -11.54
N MET A 29 2.38 11.25 -12.23
CA MET A 29 1.46 10.97 -13.33
C MET A 29 1.81 11.84 -14.54
N ARG A 30 1.39 11.44 -15.73
CA ARG A 30 1.64 12.21 -16.96
C ARG A 30 0.99 13.59 -16.87
N SER A 31 1.72 14.59 -17.36
CA SER A 31 1.23 15.96 -17.49
C SER A 31 1.82 16.62 -18.74
N GLY A 32 1.07 16.61 -19.83
CA GLY A 32 1.59 16.97 -21.15
C GLY A 32 2.75 16.06 -21.55
N ASP A 33 3.88 16.65 -21.93
CA ASP A 33 5.10 15.91 -22.27
C ASP A 33 5.96 15.55 -21.04
N GLY A 34 5.52 15.90 -19.82
CA GLY A 34 6.28 15.73 -18.59
C GLY A 34 5.55 14.95 -17.50
N TRP A 35 6.03 15.09 -16.27
CA TRP A 35 5.52 14.42 -15.08
C TRP A 35 5.05 15.45 -14.05
N ALA A 36 3.91 15.18 -13.41
CA ALA A 36 3.41 15.92 -12.27
C ALA A 36 3.25 14.98 -11.06
N PRO A 37 3.38 15.47 -9.81
CA PRO A 37 3.16 14.65 -8.64
C PRO A 37 1.76 14.01 -8.63
N SER A 38 1.70 12.71 -8.35
CA SER A 38 0.43 12.01 -8.17
C SER A 38 -0.28 12.52 -6.90
N PRO A 39 -1.61 12.70 -6.95
CA PRO A 39 -2.37 13.02 -5.75
C PRO A 39 -2.40 11.80 -4.82
N GLY A 40 -2.26 12.00 -3.51
CA GLY A 40 -2.43 10.94 -2.51
C GLY A 40 -1.56 11.11 -1.28
N GLY A 41 -2.08 10.66 -0.13
CA GLY A 41 -1.35 10.67 1.14
C GLY A 41 -0.14 9.73 1.14
N LEU A 42 -0.25 8.59 0.46
CA LEU A 42 0.81 7.59 0.35
C LEU A 42 2.10 8.19 -0.26
N VAL A 43 1.95 8.88 -1.38
CA VAL A 43 3.08 9.49 -2.11
C VAL A 43 3.79 10.52 -1.23
N ARG A 44 3.02 11.36 -0.53
CA ARG A 44 3.57 12.37 0.38
C ARG A 44 4.31 11.76 1.57
N ALA A 45 3.80 10.64 2.10
CA ALA A 45 4.42 9.97 3.25
C ALA A 45 5.71 9.24 2.89
N LEU A 46 5.76 8.56 1.73
CA LEU A 46 6.86 7.64 1.40
C LEU A 46 7.95 8.24 0.52
N LEU A 47 7.60 9.16 -0.39
CA LEU A 47 8.58 9.70 -1.34
C LEU A 47 9.76 10.43 -0.65
N PRO A 48 9.57 11.23 0.41
CA PRO A 48 10.69 11.85 1.12
C PRO A 48 11.67 10.82 1.69
N MET A 49 11.17 9.72 2.25
CA MET A 49 12.00 8.65 2.80
C MET A 49 12.82 7.96 1.71
N LEU A 50 12.20 7.67 0.56
CA LEU A 50 12.89 7.04 -0.58
C LEU A 50 13.98 7.92 -1.19
N ARG A 51 13.77 9.25 -1.23
CA ARG A 51 14.79 10.20 -1.71
C ARG A 51 16.05 10.18 -0.87
N VAL A 52 15.91 10.00 0.45
CA VAL A 52 17.05 9.92 1.38
C VAL A 52 17.78 8.58 1.25
N SER A 53 17.05 7.49 1.06
CA SER A 53 17.64 6.15 0.94
C SER A 53 18.15 5.78 -0.46
N GLY A 54 17.82 6.57 -1.50
CA GLY A 54 18.06 6.20 -2.90
C GLY A 54 17.23 4.99 -3.33
N GLY A 55 16.02 4.87 -2.79
CA GLY A 55 15.16 3.71 -2.99
C GLY A 55 14.51 3.64 -4.37
N THR A 56 13.80 2.53 -4.60
CA THR A 56 13.11 2.23 -5.85
C THR A 56 11.61 2.28 -5.66
N TRP A 57 10.86 2.76 -6.66
CA TRP A 57 9.39 2.70 -6.65
C TRP A 57 8.87 1.95 -7.88
N VAL A 58 8.06 0.92 -7.67
CA VAL A 58 7.37 0.16 -8.73
C VAL A 58 5.89 0.54 -8.76
N GLY A 59 5.35 0.88 -9.92
CA GLY A 59 3.94 1.28 -10.04
C GLY A 59 3.50 1.58 -11.46
N TRP A 60 2.18 1.69 -11.68
CA TRP A 60 1.63 2.10 -12.98
C TRP A 60 1.66 3.63 -13.13
N THR A 61 1.90 4.12 -14.36
CA THR A 61 1.99 5.57 -14.66
C THR A 61 0.65 6.29 -14.50
N GLY A 62 -0.45 5.54 -14.49
CA GLY A 62 -1.80 6.06 -14.39
C GLY A 62 -2.51 6.22 -15.73
N ASP A 63 -1.81 6.02 -16.84
CA ASP A 63 -2.36 6.01 -18.20
C ASP A 63 -2.31 4.62 -18.82
N ALA A 64 -3.40 4.23 -19.47
CA ALA A 64 -3.49 2.95 -20.16
C ALA A 64 -2.54 2.89 -21.36
N ASP A 65 -1.98 1.71 -21.60
CA ASP A 65 -1.09 1.40 -22.73
C ASP A 65 0.21 2.24 -22.75
N ASP A 66 0.56 2.90 -21.63
CA ASP A 66 1.83 3.61 -21.45
C ASP A 66 2.93 2.62 -21.03
N ALA A 67 3.87 2.38 -21.93
CA ALA A 67 5.06 1.55 -21.73
C ALA A 67 6.29 2.43 -21.49
N ALA A 68 6.21 3.31 -20.50
CA ALA A 68 7.34 4.14 -20.10
C ALA A 68 8.51 3.26 -19.61
N GLU A 69 9.71 3.52 -20.13
CA GLU A 69 10.95 2.93 -19.59
C GLU A 69 11.23 3.47 -18.18
N PRO A 70 12.03 2.76 -17.35
CA PRO A 70 12.43 3.25 -16.03
C PRO A 70 13.09 4.64 -16.08
N PHE A 71 12.82 5.48 -15.09
CA PHE A 71 13.32 6.85 -15.03
C PHE A 71 13.53 7.35 -13.59
N ASP A 72 14.37 8.36 -13.42
CA ASP A 72 14.65 8.96 -12.11
C ASP A 72 13.79 10.20 -11.85
N VAL A 73 13.30 10.33 -10.62
CA VAL A 73 12.69 11.56 -10.11
C VAL A 73 13.27 11.86 -8.74
N ASP A 74 14.04 12.94 -8.65
CA ASP A 74 14.66 13.43 -7.41
C ASP A 74 15.49 12.36 -6.66
N GLY A 75 16.22 11.51 -7.39
CA GLY A 75 17.06 10.45 -6.80
C GLY A 75 16.29 9.17 -6.42
N VAL A 76 15.03 9.05 -6.82
CA VAL A 76 14.23 7.82 -6.70
C VAL A 76 14.06 7.22 -8.09
N THR A 77 14.51 5.98 -8.27
CA THR A 77 14.31 5.27 -9.53
C THR A 77 12.90 4.70 -9.59
N LEU A 78 12.13 5.11 -10.61
CA LEU A 78 10.77 4.68 -10.85
C LEU A 78 10.76 3.60 -11.94
N HIS A 79 10.08 2.49 -11.67
CA HIS A 79 9.89 1.37 -12.60
C HIS A 79 8.41 1.24 -12.94
N PRO A 80 8.00 1.73 -14.13
CA PRO A 80 6.64 1.63 -14.59
C PRO A 80 6.21 0.18 -14.83
N VAL A 81 5.00 -0.17 -14.36
CA VAL A 81 4.32 -1.41 -14.74
C VAL A 81 3.29 -1.07 -15.82
N PRO A 82 3.45 -1.58 -17.07
CA PRO A 82 2.51 -1.29 -18.13
C PRO A 82 1.18 -1.99 -17.86
N ILE A 83 0.08 -1.25 -18.00
CA ILE A 83 -1.30 -1.75 -17.87
C ILE A 83 -2.06 -1.31 -19.11
N SER A 84 -2.60 -2.27 -19.85
CA SER A 84 -3.40 -1.96 -21.05
C SER A 84 -4.77 -1.39 -20.71
N ALA A 85 -5.45 -0.72 -21.65
CA ALA A 85 -6.80 -0.20 -21.40
C ALA A 85 -7.80 -1.29 -21.01
N ARG A 86 -7.65 -2.50 -21.56
CA ARG A 86 -8.48 -3.66 -21.18
C ARG A 86 -8.20 -4.09 -19.75
N GLU A 87 -6.92 -4.16 -19.37
CA GLU A 87 -6.53 -4.53 -18.02
C GLU A 87 -6.95 -3.48 -17.01
N MET A 88 -6.82 -2.19 -17.31
CA MET A 88 -7.32 -1.11 -16.46
C MET A 88 -8.81 -1.30 -16.10
N ASN A 89 -9.64 -1.63 -17.09
CA ASN A 89 -11.07 -1.88 -16.85
C ASN A 89 -11.35 -3.12 -15.98
N SER A 90 -10.58 -4.20 -16.15
CA SER A 90 -10.84 -5.46 -15.42
C SER A 90 -10.11 -5.56 -14.08
N TYR A 91 -8.85 -5.17 -14.00
CA TYR A 91 -8.04 -5.19 -12.77
C TYR A 91 -8.37 -4.02 -11.84
N TYR A 92 -8.35 -2.79 -12.35
CA TYR A 92 -8.46 -1.60 -11.51
C TYR A 92 -9.93 -1.21 -11.29
N GLU A 93 -10.69 -0.98 -12.35
CA GLU A 93 -12.11 -0.64 -12.19
C GLU A 93 -12.95 -1.86 -11.76
N GLY A 94 -12.70 -3.03 -12.34
CA GLY A 94 -13.38 -4.28 -12.02
C GLY A 94 -13.01 -4.85 -10.65
N PHE A 95 -11.97 -5.67 -10.59
CA PHE A 95 -11.66 -6.42 -9.38
C PHE A 95 -11.32 -5.52 -8.19
N SER A 96 -10.50 -4.49 -8.41
CA SER A 96 -10.09 -3.60 -7.31
C SER A 96 -11.27 -2.72 -6.85
N ASN A 97 -11.87 -1.93 -7.74
CA ASN A 97 -12.85 -0.91 -7.33
C ASN A 97 -14.32 -1.39 -7.31
N ASP A 98 -14.71 -2.38 -8.11
CA ASP A 98 -16.07 -2.96 -8.14
C ASP A 98 -16.22 -4.24 -7.31
N THR A 99 -15.14 -4.98 -7.02
CA THR A 99 -15.20 -6.15 -6.13
C THR A 99 -14.67 -5.85 -4.73
N LEU A 100 -13.38 -5.56 -4.60
CA LEU A 100 -12.69 -5.46 -3.30
C LEU A 100 -13.09 -4.21 -2.53
N TRP A 101 -13.02 -3.03 -3.16
CA TRP A 101 -13.32 -1.76 -2.49
C TRP A 101 -14.67 -1.80 -1.77
N PRO A 102 -15.82 -2.09 -2.45
CA PRO A 102 -17.11 -2.07 -1.77
C PRO A 102 -17.22 -3.14 -0.70
N LEU A 103 -16.62 -4.31 -0.92
CA LEU A 103 -16.63 -5.40 0.06
C LEU A 103 -15.92 -5.01 1.36
N TYR A 104 -14.75 -4.38 1.23
CA TYR A 104 -13.88 -4.04 2.36
C TYR A 104 -14.39 -2.83 3.13
N HIS A 105 -15.18 -1.98 2.48
CA HIS A 105 -15.89 -0.87 3.12
C HIS A 105 -17.33 -1.30 3.45
N ASP A 106 -17.48 -2.30 4.30
CA ASP A 106 -18.75 -2.74 4.88
C ASP A 106 -19.87 -3.05 3.88
N ALA A 107 -19.53 -3.50 2.68
CA ALA A 107 -20.48 -3.74 1.59
C ALA A 107 -21.37 -2.51 1.31
N LEU A 108 -20.79 -1.29 1.35
CA LEU A 108 -21.48 0.00 1.09
C LEU A 108 -22.32 -0.01 -0.19
N ARG A 109 -21.89 -0.79 -1.18
CA ARG A 109 -22.67 -1.17 -2.35
C ARG A 109 -22.41 -2.64 -2.67
N GLU A 110 -23.24 -3.21 -3.53
CA GLU A 110 -23.05 -4.60 -3.97
C GLU A 110 -21.76 -4.75 -4.78
N SER A 111 -20.91 -5.68 -4.35
CA SER A 111 -19.69 -6.07 -5.06
C SER A 111 -20.04 -6.94 -6.25
N THR A 112 -19.38 -6.70 -7.38
CA THR A 112 -19.53 -7.56 -8.57
C THR A 112 -18.43 -8.60 -8.61
N TYR A 113 -18.76 -9.87 -8.86
CA TYR A 113 -17.79 -10.96 -8.92
C TYR A 113 -17.71 -11.54 -10.33
N ARG A 114 -16.62 -11.27 -11.06
CA ARG A 114 -16.39 -11.82 -12.41
C ARG A 114 -15.06 -12.54 -12.45
N ALA A 115 -15.05 -13.78 -12.93
CA ALA A 115 -13.82 -14.56 -13.07
C ALA A 115 -12.80 -13.90 -13.98
N ALA A 116 -13.23 -13.27 -15.08
CA ALA A 116 -12.33 -12.56 -15.98
C ALA A 116 -11.62 -11.37 -15.32
N ASP A 117 -12.30 -10.68 -14.39
CA ASP A 117 -11.72 -9.56 -13.63
C ASP A 117 -10.67 -10.11 -12.64
N TRP A 118 -10.95 -11.23 -11.98
CA TRP A 118 -9.97 -11.96 -11.15
C TRP A 118 -8.75 -12.44 -11.94
N ASP A 119 -8.95 -13.08 -13.10
CA ASP A 119 -7.83 -13.60 -13.92
C ASP A 119 -6.91 -12.45 -14.36
N THR A 120 -7.50 -11.30 -14.69
CA THR A 120 -6.76 -10.07 -14.99
C THR A 120 -6.04 -9.55 -13.75
N TYR A 121 -6.67 -9.60 -12.58
CA TYR A 121 -6.05 -9.19 -11.32
C TYR A 121 -4.82 -10.03 -10.95
N VAL A 122 -4.91 -11.35 -11.11
CA VAL A 122 -3.76 -12.27 -10.96
C VAL A 122 -2.67 -11.93 -11.97
N THR A 123 -3.03 -11.73 -13.25
CA THR A 123 -2.06 -11.42 -14.32
C THR A 123 -1.29 -10.12 -14.04
N VAL A 124 -1.99 -9.08 -13.59
CA VAL A 124 -1.36 -7.79 -13.26
C VAL A 124 -0.52 -7.91 -11.98
N ASN A 125 -1.00 -8.61 -10.94
CA ASN A 125 -0.20 -8.85 -9.73
C ASN A 125 1.10 -9.63 -10.04
N GLN A 126 1.04 -10.63 -10.93
CA GLN A 126 2.23 -11.35 -11.37
C GLN A 126 3.21 -10.41 -12.07
N ARG A 127 2.73 -9.52 -12.95
CA ARG A 127 3.58 -8.54 -13.62
C ARG A 127 4.26 -7.58 -12.63
N PHE A 128 3.55 -7.15 -11.60
CA PHE A 128 4.14 -6.38 -10.51
C PHE A 128 5.23 -7.18 -9.78
N ALA A 129 4.96 -8.44 -9.45
CA ALA A 129 5.92 -9.31 -8.78
C ALA A 129 7.18 -9.56 -9.63
N ASP A 130 7.02 -9.76 -10.94
CA ASP A 130 8.13 -9.95 -11.87
C ASP A 130 9.03 -8.71 -11.93
N VAL A 131 8.43 -7.51 -12.06
CA VAL A 131 9.19 -6.24 -12.07
C VAL A 131 9.90 -6.03 -10.73
N ILE A 132 9.22 -6.27 -9.61
CA ILE A 132 9.83 -6.15 -8.27
C ILE A 132 11.02 -7.10 -8.13
N ALA A 133 10.86 -8.36 -8.54
CA ALA A 133 11.91 -9.38 -8.40
C ALA A 133 13.16 -9.05 -9.24
N ASP A 134 12.98 -8.46 -10.42
CA ASP A 134 14.05 -8.04 -11.34
C ASP A 134 14.85 -6.85 -10.77
N VAL A 135 14.17 -5.89 -10.14
CA VAL A 135 14.80 -4.62 -9.72
C VAL A 135 15.30 -4.65 -8.28
N ALA A 136 14.73 -5.50 -7.43
CA ALA A 136 15.09 -5.56 -6.02
C ALA A 136 16.53 -6.06 -5.84
N PRO A 137 17.43 -5.31 -5.17
CA PRO A 137 18.74 -5.83 -4.82
C PRO A 137 18.65 -7.05 -3.89
N GLN A 138 19.78 -7.77 -3.71
CA GLN A 138 19.87 -8.80 -2.69
C GLN A 138 19.58 -8.20 -1.30
N ASP A 139 18.87 -8.95 -0.46
CA ASP A 139 18.49 -8.53 0.90
C ASP A 139 17.65 -7.24 0.95
N ALA A 140 17.00 -6.85 -0.14
CA ALA A 140 16.11 -5.68 -0.16
C ALA A 140 14.89 -5.85 0.76
N ILE A 141 14.44 -4.72 1.31
CA ILE A 141 13.11 -4.60 1.89
C ILE A 141 12.15 -4.24 0.76
N ILE A 142 11.14 -5.06 0.57
CA ILE A 142 10.08 -4.86 -0.42
C ILE A 142 8.82 -4.48 0.35
N TRP A 143 8.36 -3.26 0.18
CA TRP A 143 7.18 -2.73 0.87
C TRP A 143 6.03 -2.51 -0.10
N ILE A 144 5.04 -3.38 -0.05
CA ILE A 144 3.90 -3.43 -0.96
C ILE A 144 2.71 -2.72 -0.31
N HIS A 145 2.00 -1.91 -1.09
CA HIS A 145 0.90 -1.12 -0.59
C HIS A 145 -0.42 -1.43 -1.29
N ASP A 146 -1.41 -1.62 -0.42
CA ASP A 146 -2.83 -1.50 -0.68
C ASP A 146 -3.50 -2.65 -1.44
N TYR A 147 -4.83 -2.62 -1.42
CA TYR A 147 -5.70 -3.74 -1.80
C TYR A 147 -5.58 -4.20 -3.25
N GLN A 148 -4.96 -3.42 -4.14
CA GLN A 148 -4.80 -3.80 -5.54
C GLN A 148 -3.64 -4.79 -5.76
N LEU A 149 -2.77 -4.98 -4.75
CA LEU A 149 -1.54 -5.77 -4.86
C LEU A 149 -1.47 -6.92 -3.83
N GLN A 150 -2.63 -7.42 -3.37
CA GLN A 150 -2.69 -8.42 -2.28
C GLN A 150 -2.07 -9.79 -2.64
N LEU A 151 -1.83 -10.10 -3.92
CA LEU A 151 -1.19 -11.38 -4.33
C LEU A 151 0.31 -11.25 -4.53
N VAL A 152 0.80 -10.01 -4.70
CA VAL A 152 2.21 -9.72 -4.95
C VAL A 152 3.13 -10.31 -3.88
N PRO A 153 2.82 -10.29 -2.56
CA PRO A 153 3.77 -10.80 -1.57
C PRO A 153 4.14 -12.27 -1.77
N ALA A 154 3.16 -13.16 -1.92
CA ALA A 154 3.43 -14.59 -2.18
C ALA A 154 4.13 -14.84 -3.53
N MET A 155 3.76 -14.07 -4.57
CA MET A 155 4.39 -14.15 -5.89
C MET A 155 5.87 -13.72 -5.82
N VAL A 156 6.16 -12.61 -5.14
CA VAL A 156 7.53 -12.13 -4.92
C VAL A 156 8.31 -13.11 -4.05
N ARG A 157 7.74 -13.63 -2.95
CA ARG A 157 8.39 -14.63 -2.09
C ARG A 157 8.86 -15.86 -2.88
N THR A 158 8.05 -16.31 -3.83
CA THR A 158 8.38 -17.44 -4.72
C THR A 158 9.60 -17.13 -5.59
N LEU A 159 9.70 -15.90 -6.11
CA LEU A 159 10.80 -15.46 -6.96
C LEU A 159 12.05 -15.06 -6.16
N ARG A 160 11.85 -14.54 -4.94
CA ARG A 160 12.86 -13.94 -4.06
C ARG A 160 12.68 -14.40 -2.61
N PRO A 161 13.06 -15.66 -2.30
CA PRO A 161 13.01 -16.16 -0.92
C PRO A 161 13.87 -15.36 0.07
N ASP A 162 14.88 -14.65 -0.42
CA ASP A 162 15.81 -13.82 0.37
C ASP A 162 15.24 -12.45 0.80
N ALA A 163 14.17 -11.98 0.15
CA ALA A 163 13.65 -10.64 0.39
C ALA A 163 12.95 -10.54 1.75
N VAL A 164 12.97 -9.35 2.35
CA VAL A 164 12.07 -9.03 3.47
C VAL A 164 10.86 -8.31 2.89
N ILE A 165 9.66 -8.88 3.07
CA ILE A 165 8.43 -8.42 2.41
C ILE A 165 7.46 -7.88 3.45
N GLY A 166 7.16 -6.59 3.36
CA GLY A 166 6.10 -5.95 4.13
C GLY A 166 4.89 -5.63 3.25
N PHE A 167 3.69 -5.75 3.78
CA PHE A 167 2.47 -5.25 3.15
C PHE A 167 1.73 -4.30 4.09
N PHE A 168 1.16 -3.23 3.55
CA PHE A 168 0.28 -2.34 4.32
C PHE A 168 -1.04 -2.10 3.60
N LEU A 169 -2.15 -2.42 4.27
CA LEU A 169 -3.50 -2.17 3.77
C LEU A 169 -3.99 -0.79 4.21
N HIS A 170 -4.27 0.09 3.25
CA HIS A 170 -4.70 1.46 3.55
C HIS A 170 -6.20 1.58 3.82
N ILE A 171 -6.97 0.63 3.29
CA ILE A 171 -8.41 0.51 3.51
C ILE A 171 -8.70 -0.42 4.70
N PRO A 172 -9.94 -0.46 5.23
CA PRO A 172 -10.30 -1.43 6.25
C PRO A 172 -10.14 -2.88 5.75
N PHE A 173 -9.86 -3.81 6.66
CA PHE A 173 -10.02 -5.24 6.37
C PHE A 173 -11.38 -5.71 6.92
N PRO A 174 -12.26 -6.29 6.07
CA PRO A 174 -13.64 -6.55 6.44
C PRO A 174 -13.76 -7.66 7.48
N PRO A 175 -14.85 -7.69 8.26
CA PRO A 175 -15.16 -8.83 9.13
C PRO A 175 -15.41 -10.10 8.30
N MET A 176 -15.23 -11.26 8.93
CA MET A 176 -15.27 -12.57 8.27
C MET A 176 -16.61 -12.85 7.56
N GLU A 177 -17.73 -12.38 8.12
CA GLU A 177 -19.07 -12.51 7.57
C GLU A 177 -19.24 -11.81 6.21
N LEU A 178 -18.46 -10.76 5.98
CA LEU A 178 -18.38 -10.10 4.67
C LEU A 178 -17.32 -10.78 3.80
N PHE A 179 -16.13 -11.01 4.34
CA PHE A 179 -15.01 -11.56 3.56
C PHE A 179 -15.31 -12.94 2.95
N THR A 180 -16.11 -13.78 3.61
CA THR A 180 -16.58 -15.07 3.06
C THR A 180 -17.30 -14.94 1.71
N ARG A 181 -17.88 -13.77 1.39
CA ARG A 181 -18.58 -13.55 0.11
C ARG A 181 -17.63 -13.52 -1.09
N LEU A 182 -16.35 -13.23 -0.87
CA LEU A 182 -15.36 -13.22 -1.94
C LEU A 182 -15.08 -14.66 -2.40
N PRO A 183 -15.26 -14.99 -3.69
CA PRO A 183 -14.98 -16.34 -4.20
C PRO A 183 -13.51 -16.74 -4.05
N TRP A 184 -12.59 -15.77 -4.20
CA TRP A 184 -11.13 -15.95 -4.16
C TRP A 184 -10.50 -15.60 -2.81
N ARG A 185 -11.28 -15.69 -1.73
CA ARG A 185 -10.87 -15.32 -0.37
C ARG A 185 -9.62 -16.06 0.10
N ASN A 186 -9.49 -17.36 -0.20
CA ASN A 186 -8.33 -18.16 0.20
C ASN A 186 -7.07 -17.64 -0.49
N GLN A 187 -7.14 -17.39 -1.80
CA GLN A 187 -6.02 -16.90 -2.59
C GLN A 187 -5.57 -15.50 -2.14
N ILE A 188 -6.49 -14.64 -1.70
CA ILE A 188 -6.13 -13.34 -1.14
C ILE A 188 -5.36 -13.51 0.18
N ILE A 189 -5.83 -14.39 1.07
CA ILE A 189 -5.15 -14.66 2.33
C ILE A 189 -3.76 -15.28 2.10
N GLU A 190 -3.67 -16.31 1.26
CA GLU A 190 -2.40 -16.95 0.86
C GLU A 190 -1.45 -15.92 0.22
N GLY A 191 -1.99 -15.05 -0.64
CA GLY A 191 -1.25 -13.95 -1.28
C GLY A 191 -0.61 -13.01 -0.26
N LEU A 192 -1.38 -12.60 0.75
CA LEU A 192 -0.91 -11.72 1.82
C LEU A 192 0.07 -12.44 2.77
N LEU A 193 -0.14 -13.71 3.08
CA LEU A 193 0.74 -14.50 3.95
C LEU A 193 2.12 -14.76 3.36
N GLY A 194 2.41 -14.35 2.12
CA GLY A 194 3.78 -14.28 1.62
C GLY A 194 4.66 -13.20 2.29
N CYS A 195 4.06 -12.31 3.08
CA CYS A 195 4.75 -11.26 3.84
C CYS A 195 5.47 -11.79 5.08
N ASP A 196 6.51 -11.09 5.50
CA ASP A 196 7.06 -11.18 6.86
C ASP A 196 6.28 -10.29 7.83
N LEU A 197 5.72 -9.17 7.36
CA LEU A 197 4.90 -8.25 8.14
C LEU A 197 3.70 -7.73 7.34
N ILE A 198 2.51 -7.80 7.93
CA ILE A 198 1.29 -7.17 7.41
C ILE A 198 0.82 -6.11 8.39
N GLY A 199 0.69 -4.88 7.91
CA GLY A 199 0.20 -3.74 8.66
C GLY A 199 -1.21 -3.31 8.25
N PHE A 200 -2.02 -2.96 9.24
CA PHE A 200 -3.35 -2.40 9.09
C PHE A 200 -3.47 -1.02 9.74
N GLN A 201 -4.48 -0.25 9.38
CA GLN A 201 -4.72 1.07 10.01
C GLN A 201 -5.22 0.97 11.47
N ARG A 202 -5.89 -0.13 11.83
CA ARG A 202 -6.61 -0.28 13.09
C ARG A 202 -6.46 -1.71 13.62
N PRO A 203 -6.48 -1.91 14.95
CA PRO A 203 -6.38 -3.25 15.56
C PRO A 203 -7.43 -4.24 15.04
N MET A 204 -8.65 -3.76 14.76
CA MET A 204 -9.74 -4.60 14.27
C MET A 204 -9.46 -5.18 12.88
N GLY A 205 -8.69 -4.47 12.03
CA GLY A 205 -8.27 -5.00 10.74
C GLY A 205 -7.32 -6.18 10.88
N ALA A 206 -6.33 -6.05 11.78
CA ALA A 206 -5.38 -7.12 12.12
C ALA A 206 -6.10 -8.36 12.68
N SER A 207 -7.00 -8.17 13.65
CA SER A 207 -7.78 -9.26 14.25
C SER A 207 -8.70 -9.97 13.25
N ASN A 208 -9.36 -9.22 12.35
CA ASN A 208 -10.18 -9.79 11.27
C ASN A 208 -9.32 -10.63 10.32
N PHE A 209 -8.13 -10.15 9.94
CA PHE A 209 -7.21 -10.89 9.09
C PHE A 209 -6.72 -12.17 9.74
N ALA A 210 -6.24 -12.12 10.99
CA ALA A 210 -5.80 -13.30 11.73
C ALA A 210 -6.92 -14.36 11.86
N THR A 211 -8.15 -13.91 12.11
CA THR A 211 -9.34 -14.77 12.13
C THR A 211 -9.61 -15.40 10.75
N ALA A 212 -9.53 -14.63 9.68
CA ALA A 212 -9.72 -15.11 8.32
C ALA A 212 -8.64 -16.12 7.93
N ALA A 213 -7.38 -15.88 8.28
CA ALA A 213 -6.26 -16.79 8.03
C ALA A 213 -6.46 -18.14 8.71
N ARG A 214 -6.79 -18.11 10.02
CA ARG A 214 -7.07 -19.34 10.77
C ARG A 214 -8.22 -20.15 10.18
N ILE A 215 -9.30 -19.49 9.77
CA ILE A 215 -10.53 -20.19 9.34
C ILE A 215 -10.45 -20.65 7.88
N LEU A 216 -9.85 -19.86 6.98
CA LEU A 216 -9.93 -20.10 5.55
C LEU A 216 -8.80 -20.96 4.99
N VAL A 217 -7.61 -20.85 5.60
CA VAL A 217 -6.39 -21.53 5.11
C VAL A 217 -5.72 -22.36 6.20
N ASP A 218 -6.41 -22.57 7.34
CA ASP A 218 -5.96 -23.41 8.46
C ASP A 218 -4.61 -22.97 9.05
N ALA A 219 -4.33 -21.67 9.05
CA ALA A 219 -3.11 -21.11 9.64
C ALA A 219 -3.17 -21.13 11.17
N ASP A 220 -2.04 -21.44 11.81
CA ASP A 220 -1.86 -21.25 13.24
C ASP A 220 -1.73 -19.76 13.58
N VAL A 221 -2.26 -19.35 14.74
CA VAL A 221 -2.18 -17.96 15.20
C VAL A 221 -1.69 -17.92 16.63
N GLU A 222 -0.53 -17.30 16.81
CA GLU A 222 0.00 -16.90 18.11
C GLU A 222 -0.49 -15.47 18.39
N TYR A 223 -1.45 -15.30 19.28
CA TYR A 223 -1.99 -13.99 19.61
C TYR A 223 -1.02 -13.18 20.47
N GLY A 224 -0.76 -11.94 20.05
CA GLY A 224 0.05 -10.99 20.79
C GLY A 224 -0.72 -10.34 21.95
N ASP A 225 0.03 -9.77 22.89
CA ASP A 225 -0.53 -8.96 23.97
C ASP A 225 -0.91 -7.57 23.44
N PRO A 226 -2.18 -7.13 23.58
CA PRO A 226 -2.64 -5.86 23.01
C PRO A 226 -1.81 -4.66 23.47
N GLY A 227 -1.17 -3.97 22.51
CA GLY A 227 -0.32 -2.80 22.78
C GLY A 227 1.12 -3.13 23.18
N GLU A 228 1.49 -4.42 23.27
CA GLU A 228 2.83 -4.88 23.61
C GLU A 228 3.47 -5.70 22.47
N SER A 229 2.71 -6.56 21.80
CA SER A 229 3.20 -7.38 20.69
C SER A 229 2.15 -7.60 19.59
N ASN A 230 2.65 -7.85 18.38
CA ASN A 230 1.83 -8.19 17.21
C ASN A 230 1.35 -9.64 17.28
N ASP A 231 0.26 -9.95 16.59
CA ASP A 231 -0.12 -11.33 16.33
C ASP A 231 0.89 -11.96 15.35
N VAL A 232 1.14 -13.26 15.47
CA VAL A 232 1.92 -14.01 14.47
C VAL A 232 1.03 -15.08 13.84
N VAL A 233 0.88 -14.99 12.52
CA VAL A 233 0.16 -15.99 11.72
C VAL A 233 1.17 -16.90 11.05
N ILE A 234 0.98 -18.20 11.16
CA ILE A 234 1.90 -19.22 10.68
C ILE A 234 1.16 -20.11 9.69
N LEU A 235 1.64 -20.14 8.45
CA LEU A 235 1.15 -21.04 7.42
C LEU A 235 2.31 -21.92 6.96
N ASP A 236 2.15 -23.23 7.12
CA ASP A 236 3.24 -24.20 7.00
C ASP A 236 4.44 -23.83 7.90
N ASP A 237 5.60 -23.53 7.32
CA ASP A 237 6.81 -23.12 8.05
C ASP A 237 7.04 -21.59 8.02
N HIS A 238 6.18 -20.82 7.35
CA HIS A 238 6.36 -19.38 7.17
C HIS A 238 5.63 -18.60 8.25
N ARG A 239 6.34 -17.66 8.89
CA ARG A 239 5.83 -16.81 9.97
C ARG A 239 5.61 -15.39 9.44
N CYS A 240 4.40 -14.87 9.62
CA CYS A 240 4.02 -13.51 9.27
C CYS A 240 3.56 -12.76 10.51
N GLU A 241 4.21 -11.65 10.84
CA GLU A 241 3.72 -10.73 11.87
C GLU A 241 2.54 -9.91 11.33
N VAL A 242 1.55 -9.67 12.19
CA VAL A 242 0.33 -8.95 11.86
C VAL A 242 0.07 -7.89 12.92
N GLY A 243 0.10 -6.62 12.52
CA GLY A 243 -0.03 -5.49 13.44
C GLY A 243 -0.84 -4.32 12.89
N ASP A 244 -1.06 -3.31 13.72
CA ASP A 244 -1.67 -2.05 13.32
C ASP A 244 -0.71 -0.86 13.46
N PHE A 245 -0.62 -0.07 12.40
CA PHE A 245 0.27 1.09 12.27
C PHE A 245 -0.52 2.24 11.66
N PRO A 246 -1.26 3.03 12.48
CA PRO A 246 -2.13 4.08 11.95
C PRO A 246 -1.30 5.14 11.22
N ILE A 247 -1.59 5.33 9.93
CA ILE A 247 -0.89 6.33 9.12
C ILE A 247 -1.23 7.74 9.59
N SER A 248 -0.25 8.63 9.55
CA SER A 248 -0.39 10.04 9.90
C SER A 248 0.08 10.94 8.74
N ILE A 249 0.01 12.25 8.97
CA ILE A 249 0.56 13.28 8.08
C ILE A 249 1.70 14.01 8.79
N ASP A 250 2.54 14.71 8.03
CA ASP A 250 3.44 15.71 8.58
C ASP A 250 2.61 16.92 9.08
N VAL A 251 2.29 16.92 10.37
CA VAL A 251 1.43 17.93 10.99
C VAL A 251 2.05 19.33 10.88
N GLU A 252 3.37 19.43 10.94
CA GLU A 252 4.09 20.71 10.89
C GLU A 252 4.11 21.30 9.49
N GLU A 253 4.33 20.48 8.47
CA GLU A 253 4.24 20.90 7.06
C GLU A 253 2.82 21.45 6.77
N PHE A 254 1.78 20.70 7.15
CA PHE A 254 0.39 21.12 6.94
C PHE A 254 0.04 22.39 7.72
N ALA A 255 0.49 22.52 8.97
CA ALA A 255 0.31 23.74 9.76
C ALA A 255 0.97 24.96 9.09
N THR A 256 2.16 24.77 8.53
CA THR A 256 2.90 25.82 7.81
C THR A 256 2.17 26.24 6.54
N VAL A 257 1.69 25.27 5.73
CA VAL A 257 0.90 25.56 4.52
C VAL A 257 -0.41 26.26 4.86
N ALA A 258 -1.10 25.82 5.92
CA ALA A 258 -2.34 26.44 6.39
C ALA A 258 -2.12 27.90 6.84
N ALA A 259 -1.00 28.18 7.50
CA ALA A 259 -0.60 29.52 7.92
C ALA A 259 -0.09 30.42 6.76
N GLY A 260 0.13 29.85 5.57
CA GLY A 260 0.70 30.54 4.41
C GLY A 260 -0.17 31.68 3.88
N ARG A 261 0.49 32.72 3.33
CA ARG A 261 -0.18 33.92 2.76
C ARG A 261 -1.16 33.57 1.63
N ALA A 262 -0.80 32.63 0.76
CA ALA A 262 -1.66 32.19 -0.34
C ALA A 262 -2.96 31.56 0.19
N THR A 263 -2.83 30.66 1.16
CA THR A 263 -3.96 29.99 1.83
C THR A 263 -4.85 31.00 2.54
N ARG A 264 -4.28 31.93 3.32
CA ARG A 264 -5.04 33.00 4.00
C ARG A 264 -5.77 33.90 3.02
N ARG A 265 -5.14 34.26 1.89
CA ARG A 265 -5.77 35.08 0.84
C ARG A 265 -6.95 34.34 0.21
N LEU A 266 -6.78 33.05 -0.12
CA LEU A 266 -7.85 32.23 -0.69
C LEU A 266 -9.00 32.06 0.31
N TYR A 267 -8.69 31.83 1.59
CA TYR A 267 -9.66 31.79 2.68
C TYR A 267 -10.47 33.09 2.78
N SER A 268 -9.82 34.25 2.80
CA SER A 268 -10.51 35.55 2.82
C SER A 268 -11.38 35.77 1.59
N GLN A 269 -10.92 35.37 0.39
CA GLN A 269 -11.72 35.45 -0.83
C GLN A 269 -12.96 34.55 -0.77
N ASN A 270 -12.82 33.35 -0.21
CA ASN A 270 -13.95 32.44 -0.03
C ASN A 270 -14.95 32.98 1.00
N ARG A 271 -14.50 33.55 2.11
CA ARG A 271 -15.38 34.22 3.09
C ARG A 271 -16.16 35.38 2.45
N ALA A 272 -15.48 36.24 1.71
CA ALA A 272 -16.13 37.35 1.01
C ALA A 272 -17.17 36.86 -0.02
N ARG A 273 -16.93 35.73 -0.70
CA ARG A 273 -17.90 35.10 -1.62
C ARG A 273 -19.12 34.52 -0.89
N LEU A 274 -18.95 34.12 0.37
CA LEU A 274 -20.01 33.60 1.24
C LEU A 274 -20.76 34.70 2.00
N GLY A 275 -20.35 35.97 1.86
CA GLY A 275 -21.02 37.12 2.47
C GLY A 275 -20.58 37.42 3.91
N GLU A 276 -19.42 36.89 4.33
CA GLU A 276 -18.76 37.21 5.60
C GLU A 276 -17.71 38.31 5.48
#